data_AF-A0A960SIL8-F1
#
_entry.id   AF-A0A960SIL8-F1
#
_cell.length_a   1.000
_cell.length_b   1.000
_cell.length_c   1.000
_cell.angle_alpha   90.00
_cell.angle_beta   90.00
_cell.angle_gamma   90.00
#
_symmetry.space_group_name_H-M   'P 1'
#
loop_
_entity.id
_entity.type
_entity.pdbx_description
1 polymer ?
#
loop_
_entity_poly.entity_id
_entity_poly.type
_entity_poly.pdbx_seq_one_letter_code
_entity_poly.pdbx_strand_id
1 'polypeptide(L)'
;GGFEPWQRIPLNDVRMLKDRYPPSVKFRYVLENENGNRLAEGEVSLRDTSYLLDSTRIISSTDTFHYERRMIEHWIRSKLPDLVEKKT
;
A
#
# COMPACT_ATOMS: atom_id res chain seq x y z
N GLY A 1 25.65 -38.92 -16.20
CA GLY A 1 24.60 -38.03 -16.72
C GLY A 1 23.59 -37.84 -15.62
N GLY A 2 23.21 -36.58 -15.35
CA GLY A 2 22.26 -36.24 -14.29
C GLY A 2 22.10 -34.73 -14.23
N PHE A 3 21.71 -34.13 -15.36
CA PHE A 3 21.28 -32.75 -15.43
C PHE A 3 19.76 -32.77 -15.26
N GLU A 4 19.23 -32.16 -14.23
CA GLU A 4 17.79 -32.13 -13.92
C GLU A 4 17.21 -30.75 -14.29
N PRO A 5 16.71 -30.55 -15.54
CA PRO A 5 16.34 -29.24 -16.08
C PRO A 5 15.01 -28.65 -15.58
N TRP A 6 14.26 -29.34 -14.69
CA TRP A 6 12.89 -28.94 -14.33
C TRP A 6 12.79 -27.98 -13.14
N GLN A 7 13.88 -27.63 -12.46
CA GLN A 7 13.91 -26.40 -11.64
C GLN A 7 14.16 -25.18 -12.53
N ARG A 8 13.31 -24.96 -13.52
CA ARG A 8 13.20 -23.62 -14.10
C ARG A 8 12.56 -22.78 -13.01
N ILE A 9 13.31 -21.83 -12.45
CA ILE A 9 12.69 -20.72 -11.71
C ILE A 9 11.54 -20.24 -12.61
N PRO A 10 10.27 -20.25 -12.15
CA PRO A 10 9.17 -19.81 -12.97
C PRO A 10 9.34 -18.30 -13.20
N LEU A 11 10.09 -17.94 -14.24
CA LEU A 11 10.25 -16.58 -14.74
C LEU A 11 8.95 -16.04 -15.36
N ASN A 12 7.84 -16.79 -15.26
CA ASN A 12 6.53 -16.41 -15.80
C ASN A 12 5.91 -15.22 -15.06
N ASP A 13 6.36 -14.90 -13.85
CA ASP A 13 5.89 -13.75 -13.06
C ASP A 13 6.96 -12.67 -12.88
N VAL A 14 7.82 -12.46 -13.88
CA VAL A 14 8.72 -11.30 -13.87
C VAL A 14 7.93 -10.04 -14.25
N ARG A 15 7.38 -9.35 -13.25
CA ARG A 15 6.82 -8.01 -13.42
C ARG A 15 7.98 -7.02 -13.59
N MET A 16 8.16 -6.52 -14.81
CA MET A 16 9.08 -5.41 -15.11
C MET A 16 8.56 -4.13 -14.44
N LEU A 17 8.91 -3.89 -13.18
CA LEU A 17 8.61 -2.62 -12.51
C LEU A 17 9.42 -1.50 -13.16
N LYS A 18 8.72 -0.61 -13.88
CA LYS A 18 9.32 0.61 -14.41
C LYS A 18 9.43 1.61 -13.26
N ASP A 19 10.66 1.90 -12.84
CA ASP A 19 11.05 2.91 -11.81
C ASP A 19 10.43 4.31 -12.02
N ARG A 20 9.90 4.60 -13.21
CA ARG A 20 9.36 5.91 -13.57
C ARG A 20 8.16 6.37 -12.73
N TYR A 21 7.44 5.47 -12.06
CA TYR A 21 6.26 5.83 -11.25
C TYR A 21 6.25 5.09 -9.91
N PRO A 22 6.97 5.58 -8.90
CA PRO A 22 6.78 5.07 -7.55
C PRO A 22 5.29 5.25 -7.16
N PRO A 23 4.68 4.27 -6.48
CA PRO A 23 3.28 4.35 -6.10
C PRO A 23 3.06 5.57 -5.18
N SER A 24 2.07 6.37 -5.56
CA SER A 24 1.72 7.61 -4.86
C SER A 24 0.21 7.78 -4.84
N VAL A 25 -0.33 8.19 -3.70
CA VAL A 25 -1.77 8.42 -3.53
C VAL A 25 -1.98 9.77 -2.88
N LYS A 26 -2.86 10.59 -3.47
CA LYS A 26 -3.32 11.84 -2.88
C LYS A 26 -4.82 11.74 -2.62
N PHE A 27 -5.24 11.95 -1.38
CA PHE A 27 -6.66 11.89 -1.00
C PHE A 27 -7.00 12.93 0.06
N ARG A 28 -8.29 13.26 0.16
CA ARG A 28 -8.87 14.05 1.25
C ARG A 28 -9.70 13.14 2.12
N TYR A 29 -9.70 13.40 3.43
CA TYR A 29 -10.48 12.62 4.38
C TYR A 29 -11.26 13.53 5.31
N VAL A 30 -12.39 13.00 5.78
CA VAL A 30 -13.16 13.53 6.89
C VAL A 30 -13.35 12.38 7.87
N LEU A 31 -13.00 12.60 9.13
CA LEU A 31 -13.26 11.69 10.23
C LEU A 31 -14.45 12.22 11.01
N GLU A 32 -15.48 11.42 11.14
CA GLU A 32 -16.72 11.74 11.85
C GLU A 32 -16.92 10.75 12.99
N ASN A 33 -17.57 11.19 14.08
CA ASN A 33 -17.99 10.29 15.14
C ASN A 33 -19.38 9.70 14.84
N GLU A 34 -19.85 8.79 15.69
CA GLU A 34 -21.17 8.15 15.56
C GLU A 34 -22.33 9.16 15.59
N ASN A 35 -22.12 10.34 16.17
CA ASN A 35 -23.11 11.41 16.25
C ASN A 35 -23.09 12.34 15.02
N GLY A 36 -22.23 12.08 14.02
CA GLY A 36 -22.07 12.94 12.84
C GLY A 36 -21.24 14.21 13.08
N ASN A 37 -20.58 14.32 14.24
CA ASN A 37 -19.67 15.43 14.51
C ASN A 37 -18.31 15.15 13.87
N ARG A 38 -17.84 16.10 13.06
CA ARG A 38 -16.51 16.07 12.43
C ARG A 38 -15.41 16.11 13.50
N LEU A 39 -14.64 15.04 13.61
CA LEU A 39 -13.47 14.91 14.49
C LEU A 39 -12.21 15.50 13.87
N ALA A 40 -11.97 15.22 12.59
CA ALA A 40 -10.81 15.73 11.86
C ALA A 40 -11.11 15.79 10.36
N GLU A 41 -10.38 16.62 9.63
CA GLU A 41 -10.36 16.64 8.17
C GLU A 41 -8.97 17.03 7.68
N GLY A 42 -8.64 16.63 6.45
CA GLY A 42 -7.34 17.00 5.88
C GLY A 42 -7.10 16.46 4.48
N GLU A 43 -5.99 16.90 3.91
CA GLU A 43 -5.45 16.41 2.65
C GLU A 43 -4.14 15.67 2.92
N VAL A 44 -3.99 14.49 2.34
CA VAL A 44 -2.85 13.58 2.57
C VAL A 44 -2.26 13.21 1.23
N SER A 45 -0.92 13.29 1.14
CA SER A 45 -0.15 12.80 0.02
C SER A 45 0.80 11.72 0.52
N LEU A 46 0.56 10.47 0.12
CA LEU A 46 1.38 9.32 0.45
C LEU A 46 2.30 8.99 -0.73
N ARG A 47 3.56 8.67 -0.42
CA ARG A 47 4.54 8.19 -1.39
C ARG A 47 5.31 7.06 -0.73
N ASP A 48 5.30 5.88 -1.34
CA ASP A 48 6.05 4.74 -0.84
C ASP A 48 7.32 4.54 -1.67
N THR A 49 8.44 5.00 -1.13
CA THR A 49 9.77 4.83 -1.74
C THR A 49 10.36 3.45 -1.49
N SER A 50 9.79 2.67 -0.55
CA SER A 50 10.27 1.35 -0.13
C SER A 50 9.35 0.21 -0.56
N TYR A 51 8.38 0.49 -1.44
CA TYR A 51 7.35 -0.46 -1.87
C TYR A 51 7.90 -1.78 -2.48
N LEU A 52 9.14 -1.76 -2.96
CA LEU A 52 9.87 -2.92 -3.48
C LEU A 52 10.51 -3.81 -2.40
N LEU A 53 10.81 -3.27 -1.22
CA LEU A 53 11.42 -4.03 -0.11
C LEU A 53 10.40 -4.92 0.61
N ASP A 54 9.11 -4.68 0.38
CA ASP A 54 8.01 -5.42 0.97
C ASP A 54 7.44 -6.48 0.02
N SER A 55 8.32 -7.12 -0.74
CA SER A 55 8.02 -8.17 -1.73
C SER A 55 7.69 -9.53 -1.10
N THR A 56 7.52 -9.61 0.22
CA THR A 56 7.31 -10.86 0.96
C THR A 56 5.90 -11.44 0.79
N ARG A 57 4.97 -10.72 0.14
CA ARG A 57 3.62 -11.21 -0.17
C ARG A 57 3.50 -11.52 -1.66
N ILE A 58 3.03 -12.73 -1.96
CA ILE A 58 2.66 -13.16 -3.31
C ILE A 58 1.65 -12.16 -3.87
N ILE A 59 2.08 -11.36 -4.83
CA ILE A 59 1.23 -10.39 -5.51
C ILE A 59 0.32 -11.19 -6.44
N SER A 60 -0.95 -11.35 -6.06
CA SER A 60 -1.94 -11.90 -6.98
C SER A 60 -2.00 -11.01 -8.21
N SER A 61 -1.84 -11.58 -9.40
CA SER A 61 -1.84 -10.86 -10.68
C SER A 61 -3.16 -10.11 -10.96
N THR A 62 -4.21 -10.37 -10.18
CA THR A 62 -5.51 -9.72 -10.25
C THR A 62 -5.63 -8.40 -9.48
N ASP A 63 -4.75 -8.11 -8.51
CA ASP A 63 -4.82 -6.89 -7.70
C ASP A 63 -3.94 -5.77 -8.31
N THR A 64 -4.55 -4.95 -9.18
CA THR A 64 -3.83 -3.89 -9.91
C THR A 64 -3.42 -2.71 -9.01
N PHE A 65 -4.13 -2.49 -7.89
CA PHE A 65 -3.91 -1.35 -6.97
C PHE A 65 -3.40 -1.80 -5.59
N HIS A 66 -2.67 -2.91 -5.56
CA HIS A 66 -2.20 -3.52 -4.33
C HIS A 66 -1.38 -2.55 -3.45
N TYR A 67 -0.46 -1.82 -4.08
CA TYR A 67 0.45 -0.91 -3.38
C TYR A 67 -0.29 0.31 -2.83
N GLU A 68 -1.20 0.90 -3.61
CA GLU A 68 -1.99 2.06 -3.21
C GLU A 68 -2.93 1.73 -2.04
N ARG A 69 -3.63 0.59 -2.10
CA ARG A 69 -4.49 0.14 -0.99
C ARG A 69 -3.67 -0.03 0.28
N ARG A 70 -2.52 -0.69 0.17
CA ARG A 70 -1.63 -0.94 1.30
C ARG A 70 -1.09 0.36 1.91
N MET A 71 -0.74 1.35 1.08
CA MET A 71 -0.32 2.67 1.54
C MET A 71 -1.41 3.35 2.37
N ILE A 72 -2.66 3.30 1.91
CA ILE A 72 -3.80 3.85 2.65
C ILE A 72 -4.01 3.08 3.96
N GLU A 73 -4.01 1.74 3.93
CA GLU A 73 -4.18 0.92 5.13
C GLU A 73 -3.11 1.21 6.19
N HIS A 74 -1.85 1.33 5.76
CA HIS A 74 -0.74 1.68 6.65
C HIS A 74 -0.92 3.07 7.26
N TRP A 75 -1.29 4.05 6.44
CA TRP A 75 -1.56 5.41 6.92
C TRP A 75 -2.71 5.45 7.92
N ILE A 76 -3.83 4.76 7.65
CA ILE A 76 -4.96 4.68 8.58
C ILE A 76 -4.49 4.08 9.92
N ARG A 77 -3.79 2.94 9.90
CA ARG A 77 -3.31 2.28 11.12
C ARG A 77 -2.38 3.17 11.94
N SER A 78 -1.53 3.96 11.28
CA SER A 78 -0.59 4.85 11.96
C SER A 78 -1.25 6.14 12.45
N LYS A 79 -2.18 6.72 11.70
CA LYS A 79 -2.71 8.07 11.97
C LYS A 79 -4.05 8.10 12.67
N LEU A 80 -4.85 7.04 12.57
CA LEU A 80 -6.15 7.00 13.24
C LEU A 80 -6.03 7.19 14.77
N PRO A 81 -5.09 6.57 15.50
CA PRO A 81 -4.92 6.80 16.94
C PRO A 81 -4.56 8.27 17.24
N ASP A 82 -3.55 8.81 16.57
CA ASP A 82 -3.10 10.21 16.71
C ASP A 82 -4.25 11.23 16.49
N LEU A 83 -5.11 10.95 15.49
CA LEU A 83 -6.21 11.83 15.12
C LEU A 83 -7.38 11.79 16.11
N VAL A 84 -7.58 10.67 16.78
CA VAL A 84 -8.61 10.52 17.83
C VAL A 84 -8.16 11.18 19.13
N GLU A 85 -6.89 11.01 19.51
CA GLU A 85 -6.33 11.56 20.75
C GLU A 85 -6.26 13.09 20.75
N LYS A 86 -5.93 13.73 19.61
CA LYS A 86 -5.78 15.19 19.50
C LYS A 86 -7.05 16.01 19.79
N LYS A 87 -8.22 15.38 19.92
CA LYS A 87 -9.50 16.06 20.18
C LYS A 87 -10.02 15.87 21.62
N THR A 88 -9.35 15.05 22.43
CA THR A 88 -9.62 14.90 23.88
C THR A 88 -8.72 15.85 24.66
#